data_AF-A0A534K1F5-F1
#
_entry.id   AF-A0A534K1F5-F1
#
_cell.length_a   1.000
_cell.length_b   1.000
_cell.length_c   1.000
_cell.angle_alpha   90.00
_cell.angle_beta   90.00
_cell.angle_gamma   90.00
#
_symmetry.space_group_name_H-M   'P 1'
#
loop_
_entity.id
_entity.type
_entity.pdbx_description
1 polymer ?
#
loop_
_entity_poly.entity_id
_entity_poly.type
_entity_poly.pdbx_seq_one_letter_code
_entity_poly.pdbx_strand_id
1 'polypeptide(L)'
;MTDGDGVEPFVRRYFEREGQPIEEEEPGVYRARLPESLRPAFGGAESIRIAFDPATAAAAGQVDLAAVGSFLLDRLVEDATRAGWHTVARVEAGPETAEQVVGRGLRPKNATLSIREPTTESVANLLFNFRVRFMTDERIDRFESILVDTRTGKERTPAASLFDERASLPEDIGFDWRGIAQAYRAACTALEGRLAPAAKAFREQAESLRKGEVDRIAAYFERSIQEVLDSKVGDGGSEVRALQLDRERRLAEAEEKHRFVGEAELCNVRTVLLDVTRADVTLSHRGAAKTIRVEFDAASREVPSLACEACGRTVAEPVLCFGGHVAGPECVHGCEFCDRVHCGRCGPSEGRIAACSTCRRGTCPDHLEVCALSRRPYCPDHIHACAICGRTVGPEYVARCESCEQRYCVVCVAPPSERCATCRGLVPAEAGDATIAALRRGDPTLSRMTKWKRGANPRYTVLLAKGLVWNSLLVVDAKGAVLVRKKVLGS
;
A
#
# COMPACT_ATOMS: atom_id res chain seq x y z
N MET A 1 -7.05 19.68 -19.41
CA MET A 1 -7.29 20.15 -20.79
C MET A 1 -5.97 20.65 -21.32
N THR A 2 -5.21 19.77 -21.93
CA THR A 2 -4.04 20.14 -22.74
C THR A 2 -4.54 20.75 -24.05
N ASP A 3 -3.73 21.54 -24.75
CA ASP A 3 -4.05 22.26 -26.01
C ASP A 3 -4.66 21.43 -27.18
N GLY A 4 -4.91 20.12 -26.99
CA GLY A 4 -5.48 19.20 -27.97
C GLY A 4 -6.94 18.76 -27.75
N ASP A 5 -7.65 19.29 -26.74
CA ASP A 5 -8.98 18.82 -26.32
C ASP A 5 -10.16 19.70 -26.82
N GLY A 6 -10.02 20.33 -28.00
CA GLY A 6 -11.02 21.25 -28.57
C GLY A 6 -11.82 20.69 -29.74
N VAL A 7 -12.95 21.32 -30.07
CA VAL A 7 -13.77 20.96 -31.26
C VAL A 7 -12.94 21.06 -32.54
N GLU A 8 -12.14 22.10 -32.69
CA GLU A 8 -11.29 22.28 -33.88
C GLU A 8 -10.25 21.16 -34.05
N PRO A 9 -9.39 20.86 -33.06
CA PRO A 9 -8.49 19.70 -33.14
C PRO A 9 -9.18 18.38 -33.48
N PHE A 10 -10.38 18.14 -32.92
CA PHE A 10 -11.16 16.94 -33.23
C PHE A 10 -11.59 16.89 -34.71
N VAL A 11 -12.20 17.97 -35.20
CA VAL A 11 -12.69 18.05 -36.59
C VAL A 11 -11.53 17.89 -37.58
N ARG A 12 -10.39 18.56 -37.32
CA ARG A 12 -9.18 18.42 -38.15
C ARG A 12 -8.70 16.97 -38.22
N ARG A 13 -8.52 16.32 -37.06
CA ARG A 13 -8.08 14.92 -36.99
C ARG A 13 -9.03 13.96 -37.68
N TYR A 14 -10.34 14.18 -37.54
CA TYR A 14 -11.34 13.35 -38.21
C TYR A 14 -11.14 13.36 -39.73
N PHE A 15 -11.05 14.54 -40.34
CA PHE A 15 -10.88 14.70 -41.78
C PHE A 15 -9.50 14.25 -42.27
N GLU A 16 -8.44 14.46 -41.47
CA GLU A 16 -7.11 13.89 -41.72
C GLU A 16 -7.15 12.36 -41.80
N ARG A 17 -7.87 11.70 -40.88
CA ARG A 17 -8.01 10.23 -40.84
C ARG A 17 -8.73 9.66 -42.06
N GLU A 18 -9.74 10.38 -42.56
CA GLU A 18 -10.46 10.03 -43.79
C GLU A 18 -9.63 10.34 -45.07
N GLY A 19 -8.37 10.78 -44.90
CA GLY A 19 -7.44 11.08 -46.00
C GLY A 19 -7.73 12.39 -46.72
N GLN A 20 -8.52 13.28 -46.12
CA GLN A 20 -9.03 14.50 -46.75
C GLN A 20 -8.95 15.68 -45.75
N PRO A 21 -7.73 16.15 -45.42
CA PRO A 21 -7.55 17.25 -44.45
C PRO A 21 -8.35 18.49 -44.87
N ILE A 22 -8.86 19.23 -43.88
CA ILE A 22 -9.58 20.48 -44.16
C ILE A 22 -8.62 21.57 -44.62
N GLU A 23 -9.02 22.35 -45.63
CA GLU A 23 -8.19 23.38 -46.25
C GLU A 23 -8.77 24.76 -45.97
N GLU A 24 -7.94 25.73 -45.58
CA GLU A 24 -8.40 27.10 -45.36
C GLU A 24 -8.63 27.81 -46.70
N GLU A 25 -9.86 28.28 -46.95
CA GLU A 25 -10.20 29.04 -48.16
C GLU A 25 -10.12 30.55 -47.92
N GLU A 26 -10.62 30.97 -46.77
CA GLU A 26 -10.66 32.36 -46.31
C GLU A 26 -10.26 32.36 -44.83
N PRO A 27 -9.79 33.50 -44.27
CA PRO A 27 -9.38 33.57 -42.87
C PRO A 27 -10.48 33.03 -41.93
N GLY A 28 -10.23 31.89 -41.30
CA GLY A 28 -11.16 31.22 -40.38
C GLY A 28 -12.32 30.42 -41.01
N VAL A 29 -12.32 30.24 -42.34
CA VAL A 29 -13.28 29.38 -43.06
C VAL A 29 -12.54 28.27 -43.80
N TYR A 30 -12.91 27.03 -43.50
CA TYR A 30 -12.25 25.83 -43.98
C TYR A 30 -13.17 25.02 -44.89
N ARG A 31 -12.70 24.57 -46.05
CA ARG A 31 -13.38 23.57 -46.87
C ARG A 31 -13.03 22.18 -46.35
N ALA A 32 -14.06 21.36 -46.14
CA ALA A 32 -13.91 19.95 -45.80
C ALA A 32 -14.66 19.09 -46.82
N ARG A 33 -14.00 18.07 -47.35
CA ARG A 33 -14.63 17.11 -48.25
C ARG A 33 -15.28 16.00 -47.44
N LEU A 34 -16.56 15.75 -47.68
CA LEU A 34 -17.35 14.83 -46.87
C LEU A 34 -17.11 13.37 -47.29
N PRO A 35 -16.85 12.46 -46.32
CA PRO A 35 -16.87 11.03 -46.58
C PRO A 35 -18.26 10.57 -47.03
N GLU A 36 -18.32 9.48 -47.80
CA GLU A 36 -19.57 8.99 -48.41
C GLU A 36 -20.68 8.72 -47.39
N SER A 37 -20.30 8.26 -46.20
CA SER A 37 -21.22 8.00 -45.08
C SER A 37 -21.96 9.25 -44.59
N LEU A 38 -21.35 10.43 -44.72
CA LEU A 38 -21.92 11.68 -44.25
C LEU A 38 -22.72 12.43 -45.32
N ARG A 39 -22.46 12.21 -46.61
CA ARG A 39 -23.15 12.92 -47.70
C ARG A 39 -24.68 12.93 -47.57
N PRO A 40 -25.37 11.82 -47.20
CA PRO A 40 -26.83 11.84 -47.02
C PRO A 40 -27.32 12.84 -45.97
N ALA A 41 -26.55 13.07 -44.89
CA ALA A 41 -26.90 14.02 -43.83
C ALA A 41 -26.76 15.49 -44.28
N PHE A 42 -25.96 15.74 -45.31
CA PHE A 42 -25.69 17.08 -45.87
C PHE A 42 -26.26 17.23 -47.29
N GLY A 43 -27.42 16.62 -47.55
CA GLY A 43 -28.14 16.80 -48.82
C GLY A 43 -27.40 16.29 -50.06
N GLY A 44 -26.47 15.34 -49.89
CA GLY A 44 -25.63 14.78 -50.96
C GLY A 44 -24.40 15.62 -51.31
N ALA A 45 -24.09 16.68 -50.55
CA ALA A 45 -22.93 17.52 -50.81
C ALA A 45 -21.62 16.73 -50.74
N GLU A 46 -20.70 16.97 -51.68
CA GLU A 46 -19.35 16.39 -51.66
C GLU A 46 -18.40 17.13 -50.72
N SER A 47 -18.68 18.41 -50.42
CA SER A 47 -17.89 19.23 -49.51
C SER A 47 -18.76 20.25 -48.81
N ILE A 48 -18.34 20.65 -47.61
CA ILE A 48 -18.95 21.71 -46.80
C ILE A 48 -17.91 22.76 -46.43
N ARG A 49 -18.38 23.94 -46.05
CA ARG A 49 -17.55 25.01 -45.49
C ARG A 49 -17.78 25.05 -43.99
N ILE A 50 -16.71 25.09 -43.21
CA ILE A 50 -16.73 24.99 -41.75
C ILE A 50 -16.04 26.22 -41.16
N ALA A 51 -16.60 26.79 -40.10
CA ALA A 51 -15.91 27.75 -39.25
C ALA A 51 -15.95 27.28 -37.80
N PHE A 52 -14.92 27.64 -37.02
CA PHE A 52 -14.83 27.33 -35.58
C PHE A 52 -15.20 28.52 -34.70
N ASP A 53 -15.17 29.74 -35.26
CA ASP A 53 -15.59 30.96 -34.58
C ASP A 53 -17.03 31.36 -34.96
N PRO A 54 -17.92 31.61 -33.98
CA PRO A 54 -19.30 32.01 -34.26
C PRO A 54 -19.43 33.33 -35.04
N ALA A 55 -18.53 34.31 -34.84
CA ALA A 55 -18.60 35.58 -35.57
C ALA A 55 -18.21 35.39 -37.04
N THR A 56 -17.19 34.57 -37.31
CA THR A 56 -16.83 34.16 -38.67
C THR A 56 -17.96 33.41 -39.37
N ALA A 57 -18.58 32.44 -38.68
CA ALA A 57 -19.72 31.69 -39.23
C ALA A 57 -20.94 32.58 -39.53
N ALA A 58 -21.18 33.61 -38.71
CA ALA A 58 -22.28 34.56 -38.94
C ALA A 58 -22.01 35.55 -40.08
N ALA A 59 -20.73 35.93 -40.28
CA ALA A 59 -20.31 36.85 -41.34
C ALA A 59 -20.23 36.16 -42.71
N ALA A 60 -19.88 34.88 -42.75
CA ALA A 60 -19.77 34.10 -43.97
C ALA A 60 -21.09 33.38 -44.30
N GLY A 61 -21.66 33.63 -45.48
CA GLY A 61 -22.85 32.92 -45.94
C GLY A 61 -22.53 31.45 -46.29
N GLN A 62 -23.43 30.53 -45.93
CA GLN A 62 -23.33 29.09 -46.22
C GLN A 62 -22.09 28.41 -45.58
N VAL A 63 -21.87 28.65 -44.29
CA VAL A 63 -20.81 28.02 -43.50
C VAL A 63 -21.42 27.33 -42.27
N ASP A 64 -21.04 26.09 -42.03
CA ASP A 64 -21.43 25.32 -40.85
C ASP A 64 -20.51 25.66 -39.67
N LEU A 65 -21.11 26.05 -38.54
CA LEU A 65 -20.36 26.23 -37.29
C LEU A 65 -20.02 24.86 -36.69
N ALA A 66 -18.73 24.58 -36.52
CA ALA A 66 -18.25 23.44 -35.75
C ALA A 66 -18.14 23.85 -34.26
N ALA A 67 -19.19 23.56 -33.49
CA ALA A 67 -19.26 23.83 -32.06
C ALA A 67 -20.07 22.74 -31.34
N VAL A 68 -19.94 22.68 -30.01
CA VAL A 68 -20.74 21.74 -29.19
C VAL A 68 -22.23 22.00 -29.40
N GLY A 69 -22.98 20.95 -29.74
CA GLY A 69 -24.41 21.02 -30.05
C GLY A 69 -24.73 21.44 -31.49
N SER A 70 -23.72 21.60 -32.37
CA SER A 70 -23.97 21.82 -33.79
C SER A 70 -24.27 20.51 -34.50
N PHE A 71 -25.17 20.58 -35.49
CA PHE A 71 -25.54 19.42 -36.31
C PHE A 71 -24.31 18.76 -36.96
N LEU A 72 -23.38 19.58 -37.46
CA LEU A 72 -22.13 19.12 -38.04
C LEU A 72 -21.34 18.26 -37.05
N LEU A 73 -21.09 18.76 -35.85
CA LEU A 73 -20.29 18.04 -34.87
C LEU A 73 -20.98 16.73 -34.45
N ASP A 74 -22.30 16.74 -34.26
CA ASP A 74 -23.07 15.55 -33.91
C ASP A 74 -22.95 14.47 -35.00
N ARG A 75 -23.04 14.85 -36.28
CA ARG A 75 -22.86 13.90 -37.41
C ARG A 75 -21.44 13.34 -37.46
N LEU A 76 -20.41 14.18 -37.27
CA LEU A 76 -19.01 13.72 -37.27
C LEU A 76 -18.74 12.74 -36.11
N VAL A 77 -19.27 13.02 -34.91
CA VAL A 77 -19.15 12.12 -33.76
C VAL A 77 -19.90 10.80 -33.99
N GLU A 78 -21.11 10.85 -34.52
CA GLU A 78 -21.89 9.66 -34.86
C GLU A 78 -21.18 8.78 -35.90
N ASP A 79 -20.59 9.39 -36.92
CA ASP A 79 -19.85 8.65 -37.95
C ASP A 79 -18.53 8.07 -37.38
N ALA A 80 -17.75 8.88 -36.67
CA ALA A 80 -16.50 8.45 -36.05
C ALA A 80 -16.71 7.28 -35.07
N THR A 81 -17.82 7.26 -34.33
CA THR A 81 -18.16 6.19 -33.39
C THR A 81 -18.63 4.89 -34.05
N ARG A 82 -19.00 4.92 -35.34
CA ARG A 82 -19.31 3.71 -36.12
C ARG A 82 -18.08 3.08 -36.76
N ALA A 83 -16.99 3.83 -36.91
CA ALA A 83 -15.75 3.37 -37.48
C ALA A 83 -14.80 2.79 -36.42
N GLY A 84 -13.93 1.85 -36.80
CA GLY A 84 -12.80 1.40 -35.96
C GLY A 84 -13.19 0.52 -34.77
N TRP A 85 -13.88 -0.60 -35.00
CA TRP A 85 -14.30 -1.53 -33.94
C TRP A 85 -13.14 -2.26 -33.25
N HIS A 86 -12.02 -2.42 -33.94
CA HIS A 86 -10.82 -3.04 -33.40
C HIS A 86 -9.56 -2.31 -33.86
N THR A 87 -8.59 -2.15 -32.95
CA THR A 87 -7.24 -1.67 -33.30
C THR A 87 -6.21 -2.48 -32.52
N VAL A 88 -5.00 -2.57 -33.05
CA VAL A 88 -3.84 -3.15 -32.36
C VAL A 88 -2.86 -2.04 -32.02
N ALA A 89 -2.25 -2.11 -30.85
CA ALA A 89 -1.23 -1.17 -30.40
C ALA A 89 -0.10 -1.91 -29.70
N ARG A 90 1.08 -1.30 -29.66
CA ARG A 90 2.19 -1.76 -28.84
C ARG A 90 2.75 -0.64 -28.01
N VAL A 91 2.98 -0.95 -26.74
CA VAL A 91 3.65 -0.06 -25.80
C VAL A 91 4.88 -0.77 -25.28
N GLU A 92 6.02 -0.35 -25.81
CA GLU A 92 7.32 -0.95 -25.53
C GLU A 92 7.97 -0.33 -24.30
N ALA A 93 8.83 -1.10 -23.64
CA ALA A 93 9.63 -0.59 -22.55
C ALA A 93 10.49 0.60 -23.03
N GLY A 94 10.41 1.72 -22.31
CA GLY A 94 11.24 2.88 -22.58
C GLY A 94 12.72 2.67 -22.22
N PRO A 95 13.57 3.70 -22.36
CA PRO A 95 15.00 3.61 -22.05
C PRO A 95 15.32 3.46 -20.55
N GLU A 96 14.33 3.62 -19.66
CA GLU A 96 14.51 3.44 -18.22
C GLU A 96 14.78 1.97 -17.88
N THR A 97 15.79 1.71 -17.05
CA THR A 97 16.09 0.34 -16.60
C THR A 97 15.15 -0.11 -15.49
N ALA A 98 15.06 -1.42 -15.27
CA ALA A 98 14.25 -1.98 -14.18
C ALA A 98 14.68 -1.44 -12.80
N GLU A 99 15.97 -1.20 -12.59
CA GLU A 99 16.52 -0.60 -11.36
C GLU A 99 15.99 0.81 -11.12
N GLN A 100 15.86 1.62 -12.18
CA GLN A 100 15.35 2.98 -12.07
C GLN A 100 13.86 2.98 -11.73
N VAL A 101 13.07 2.15 -12.41
CA VAL A 101 11.62 2.04 -12.17
C VAL A 101 11.35 1.51 -10.76
N VAL A 102 12.01 0.41 -10.37
CA VAL A 102 11.86 -0.19 -9.04
C VAL A 102 12.38 0.72 -7.94
N GLY A 103 13.53 1.37 -8.12
CA GLY A 103 14.07 2.31 -7.12
C GLY A 103 13.18 3.53 -6.89
N ARG A 104 12.37 3.92 -7.89
CA ARG A 104 11.35 4.97 -7.73
C ARG A 104 10.16 4.49 -6.91
N GLY A 105 9.63 3.32 -7.22
CA GLY A 105 8.40 2.77 -6.61
C GLY A 105 8.60 2.04 -5.28
N LEU A 106 9.80 1.53 -4.99
CA LEU A 106 10.10 0.77 -3.78
C LEU A 106 11.29 1.39 -3.04
N ARG A 107 11.00 2.09 -1.95
CA ARG A 107 11.99 2.84 -1.15
C ARG A 107 12.07 2.32 0.29
N PRO A 108 12.81 1.23 0.53
CA PRO A 108 12.97 0.71 1.88
C PRO A 108 13.75 1.68 2.78
N LYS A 109 13.35 1.82 4.06
CA LYS A 109 14.02 2.74 5.00
C LYS A 109 15.40 2.29 5.47
N ASN A 110 15.57 0.98 5.62
CA ASN A 110 16.77 0.40 6.23
C ASN A 110 17.44 -0.66 5.35
N ALA A 111 16.89 -1.01 4.20
CA ALA A 111 17.43 -2.06 3.36
C ALA A 111 18.04 -1.50 2.07
N THR A 112 19.10 -2.15 1.59
CA THR A 112 19.56 -1.96 0.23
C THR A 112 18.71 -2.81 -0.72
N LEU A 113 18.53 -2.30 -1.93
CA LEU A 113 17.78 -2.96 -2.98
C LEU A 113 18.74 -3.46 -4.06
N SER A 114 18.59 -4.71 -4.47
CA SER A 114 19.29 -5.28 -5.62
C SER A 114 18.30 -6.02 -6.50
N ILE A 115 18.51 -5.97 -7.81
CA ILE A 115 17.64 -6.62 -8.79
C ILE A 115 18.43 -7.74 -9.47
N ARG A 116 17.76 -8.86 -9.74
CA ARG A 116 18.33 -9.95 -10.51
C ARG A 116 17.44 -10.26 -11.71
N GLU A 117 18.10 -10.51 -12.84
CA GLU A 117 17.53 -11.09 -14.06
C GLU A 117 16.17 -10.47 -14.45
N PRO A 118 16.09 -9.15 -14.69
CA PRO A 118 14.84 -8.58 -15.19
C PRO A 118 14.53 -9.18 -16.56
N THR A 119 13.32 -9.72 -16.71
CA THR A 119 12.82 -10.28 -17.97
C THR A 119 11.63 -9.47 -18.44
N THR A 120 11.64 -9.05 -19.70
CA THR A 120 10.52 -8.35 -20.33
C THR A 120 9.85 -9.26 -21.34
N GLU A 121 8.53 -9.36 -21.26
CA GLU A 121 7.70 -10.07 -22.23
C GLU A 121 6.58 -9.15 -22.73
N SER A 122 6.18 -9.31 -23.99
CA SER A 122 5.05 -8.57 -24.55
C SER A 122 3.75 -9.30 -24.20
N VAL A 123 2.90 -8.65 -23.41
CA VAL A 123 1.65 -9.20 -22.89
C VAL A 123 0.47 -8.53 -23.57
N ALA A 124 -0.42 -9.33 -24.17
CA ALA A 124 -1.65 -8.80 -24.72
C ALA A 124 -2.63 -8.39 -23.61
N ASN A 125 -3.14 -7.16 -23.70
CA ASN A 125 -4.23 -6.65 -22.89
C ASN A 125 -5.35 -6.18 -23.82
N LEU A 126 -6.60 -6.32 -23.40
CA LEU A 126 -7.75 -5.85 -24.17
C LEU A 126 -8.36 -4.64 -23.47
N LEU A 127 -8.33 -3.50 -24.16
CA LEU A 127 -8.95 -2.25 -23.72
C LEU A 127 -10.32 -2.14 -24.36
N PHE A 128 -11.37 -2.32 -23.57
CA PHE A 128 -12.76 -2.17 -23.99
C PHE A 128 -13.23 -0.76 -23.68
N ASN A 129 -13.74 -0.06 -24.70
CA ASN A 129 -14.30 1.28 -24.55
C ASN A 129 -15.81 1.20 -24.66
N PHE A 130 -16.50 1.56 -23.58
CA PHE A 130 -17.95 1.54 -23.49
C PHE A 130 -18.51 2.95 -23.50
N ARG A 131 -19.60 3.17 -24.23
CA ARG A 131 -20.48 4.32 -24.04
C ARG A 131 -21.57 3.93 -23.05
N VAL A 132 -21.64 4.66 -21.96
CA VAL A 132 -22.62 4.47 -20.89
C VAL A 132 -23.61 5.62 -20.95
N ARG A 133 -24.90 5.27 -20.93
CA ARG A 133 -26.01 6.23 -20.92
C ARG A 133 -26.86 6.01 -19.69
N PHE A 134 -27.11 7.10 -18.96
CA PHE A 134 -28.15 7.16 -17.94
C PHE A 134 -29.25 8.07 -18.43
N MET A 135 -30.47 7.56 -18.44
CA MET A 135 -31.66 8.25 -18.96
C MET A 135 -32.73 8.32 -17.88
N THR A 136 -33.20 9.53 -17.63
CA THR A 136 -34.45 9.88 -16.92
C THR A 136 -35.20 10.88 -17.83
N ASP A 137 -35.67 11.99 -17.28
CA ASP A 137 -35.95 13.21 -18.02
C ASP A 137 -34.70 13.90 -18.58
N GLU A 138 -33.54 13.60 -18.01
CA GLU A 138 -32.23 14.01 -18.49
C GLU A 138 -31.47 12.81 -19.10
N ARG A 139 -30.64 13.08 -20.11
CA ARG A 139 -29.73 12.09 -20.70
C ARG A 139 -28.29 12.47 -20.39
N ILE A 140 -27.56 11.53 -19.82
CA ILE A 140 -26.14 11.67 -19.53
C ILE A 140 -25.37 10.57 -20.25
N ASP A 141 -24.50 10.98 -21.16
CA ASP A 141 -23.58 10.10 -21.88
C ASP A 141 -22.17 10.24 -21.30
N ARG A 142 -21.49 9.12 -21.09
CA ARG A 142 -20.07 9.07 -20.70
C ARG A 142 -19.36 7.89 -21.33
N PHE A 143 -18.03 7.98 -21.40
CA PHE A 143 -17.19 6.88 -21.85
C PHE A 143 -16.48 6.24 -20.67
N GLU A 144 -16.47 4.92 -20.63
CA GLU A 144 -15.78 4.11 -19.64
C GLU A 144 -14.83 3.15 -20.34
N SER A 145 -13.57 3.15 -19.92
CA SER A 145 -12.54 2.27 -20.46
C SER A 145 -12.17 1.22 -19.42
N ILE A 146 -12.17 -0.05 -19.84
CA ILE A 146 -11.78 -1.20 -19.01
C ILE A 146 -10.63 -1.94 -19.69
N LEU A 147 -9.47 -1.98 -19.05
CA LEU A 147 -8.31 -2.74 -19.53
C LEU A 147 -8.28 -4.10 -18.83
N VAL A 148 -8.20 -5.18 -19.59
CA VAL A 148 -8.13 -6.54 -19.07
C VAL A 148 -6.84 -7.21 -19.51
N ASP A 149 -6.07 -7.73 -18.55
CA ASP A 149 -4.93 -8.60 -18.82
C ASP A 149 -5.43 -9.96 -19.28
N THR A 150 -5.07 -10.36 -20.50
CA THR A 150 -5.55 -11.62 -21.10
C THR A 150 -4.97 -12.87 -20.43
N ARG A 151 -3.84 -12.77 -19.72
CA ARG A 151 -3.23 -13.90 -19.00
C ARG A 151 -3.98 -14.21 -17.71
N THR A 152 -4.38 -13.17 -16.99
CA THR A 152 -4.95 -13.30 -15.65
C THR A 152 -6.47 -13.11 -15.61
N GLY A 153 -7.04 -12.51 -16.66
CA GLY A 153 -8.45 -12.11 -16.73
C GLY A 153 -8.79 -10.96 -15.77
N LYS A 154 -7.80 -10.31 -15.17
CA LYS A 154 -7.99 -9.24 -14.20
C LYS A 154 -8.01 -7.87 -14.87
N GLU A 155 -8.83 -6.98 -14.31
CA GLU A 155 -8.82 -5.57 -14.65
C GLU A 155 -7.51 -4.91 -14.25
N ARG A 156 -7.05 -3.97 -15.08
CA ARG A 156 -5.95 -3.06 -14.83
C ARG A 156 -6.41 -1.63 -15.05
N THR A 157 -5.73 -0.68 -14.40
CA THR A 157 -5.96 0.74 -14.66
C THR A 157 -5.33 1.12 -16.01
N PRO A 158 -6.11 1.65 -16.98
CA PRO A 158 -5.55 2.10 -18.25
C PRO A 158 -4.75 3.39 -18.06
N ALA A 159 -3.51 3.40 -18.55
CA ALA A 159 -2.70 4.62 -18.62
C ALA A 159 -3.11 5.48 -19.83
N ALA A 160 -2.91 6.79 -19.77
CA ALA A 160 -3.25 7.71 -20.86
C ALA A 160 -2.52 7.38 -22.18
N SER A 161 -1.30 6.85 -22.10
CA SER A 161 -0.50 6.42 -23.26
C SER A 161 -1.15 5.29 -24.07
N LEU A 162 -2.09 4.53 -23.49
CA LEU A 162 -2.79 3.47 -24.21
C LEU A 162 -3.76 3.99 -25.28
N PHE A 163 -4.17 5.25 -25.14
CA PHE A 163 -5.05 5.96 -26.07
C PHE A 163 -4.27 6.75 -27.13
N ASP A 164 -2.93 6.76 -27.09
CA ASP A 164 -2.12 7.43 -28.09
C ASP A 164 -2.20 6.68 -29.43
N GLU A 165 -2.65 7.37 -30.47
CA GLU A 165 -2.74 6.85 -31.83
C GLU A 165 -1.37 6.45 -32.39
N ARG A 166 -0.29 7.10 -31.95
CA ARG A 166 1.09 6.79 -32.37
C ARG A 166 1.55 5.39 -31.96
N ALA A 167 0.91 4.81 -30.94
CA ALA A 167 1.18 3.44 -30.49
C ALA A 167 0.47 2.39 -31.36
N SER A 168 -0.39 2.80 -32.30
CA SER A 168 -1.15 1.87 -33.14
C SER A 168 -0.23 1.15 -34.11
N LEU A 169 -0.49 -0.13 -34.30
CA LEU A 169 0.17 -0.98 -35.28
C LEU A 169 -0.81 -1.33 -36.40
N PRO A 170 -0.30 -1.73 -37.58
CA PRO A 170 -1.14 -2.31 -38.63
C PRO A 170 -1.99 -3.50 -38.13
N GLU A 171 -3.22 -3.63 -38.63
CA GLU A 171 -4.21 -4.63 -38.17
C GLU A 171 -3.82 -6.09 -38.49
N ASP A 172 -2.85 -6.31 -39.37
CA ASP A 172 -2.40 -7.64 -39.84
C ASP A 172 -1.53 -8.40 -38.82
N ILE A 173 -1.26 -7.80 -37.66
CA ILE A 173 -0.58 -8.48 -36.57
C ILE A 173 -1.52 -9.50 -35.91
N GLY A 174 -1.30 -10.77 -36.22
CA GLY A 174 -2.09 -11.90 -35.73
C GLY A 174 -2.23 -11.90 -34.21
N PHE A 175 -3.45 -11.63 -33.74
CA PHE A 175 -3.85 -11.73 -32.34
C PHE A 175 -4.60 -13.04 -32.09
N ASP A 176 -4.28 -13.74 -31.01
CA ASP A 176 -5.05 -14.91 -30.59
C ASP A 176 -6.34 -14.47 -29.89
N TRP A 177 -7.46 -14.56 -30.61
CA TRP A 177 -8.79 -14.22 -30.10
C TRP A 177 -9.31 -15.21 -29.04
N ARG A 178 -8.58 -16.30 -28.75
CA ARG A 178 -8.97 -17.21 -27.66
C ARG A 178 -9.00 -16.45 -26.33
N GLY A 179 -10.11 -16.59 -25.61
CA GLY A 179 -10.30 -15.92 -24.33
C GLY A 179 -10.89 -14.52 -24.41
N ILE A 180 -11.12 -13.94 -25.60
CA ILE A 180 -11.75 -12.61 -25.70
C ILE A 180 -13.13 -12.57 -25.02
N ALA A 181 -13.94 -13.63 -25.19
CA ALA A 181 -15.26 -13.69 -24.57
C ALA A 181 -15.16 -13.69 -23.03
N GLN A 182 -14.10 -14.28 -22.47
CA GLN A 182 -13.85 -14.25 -21.03
C GLN A 182 -13.37 -12.86 -20.59
N ALA A 183 -12.45 -12.25 -21.35
CA ALA A 183 -11.98 -10.89 -21.08
C ALA A 183 -13.13 -9.86 -21.17
N TYR A 184 -14.01 -9.99 -22.16
CA TYR A 184 -15.19 -9.14 -22.31
C TYR A 184 -16.16 -9.31 -21.13
N ARG A 185 -16.44 -10.55 -20.68
CA ARG A 185 -17.25 -10.79 -19.47
C ARG A 185 -16.61 -10.18 -18.22
N ALA A 186 -15.29 -10.29 -18.08
CA ALA A 186 -14.56 -9.65 -16.98
C ALA A 186 -14.69 -8.12 -17.07
N ALA A 187 -14.60 -7.55 -18.28
CA ALA A 187 -14.77 -6.12 -18.51
C ALA A 187 -16.19 -5.64 -18.17
N CYS A 188 -17.24 -6.38 -18.56
CA CYS A 188 -18.62 -6.09 -18.19
C CYS A 188 -18.81 -6.13 -16.67
N THR A 189 -18.25 -7.15 -16.00
CA THR A 189 -18.34 -7.27 -14.53
C THR A 189 -17.65 -6.09 -13.83
N ALA A 190 -16.47 -5.69 -14.31
CA ALA A 190 -15.74 -4.52 -13.81
C ALA A 190 -16.52 -3.21 -14.04
N LEU A 191 -17.08 -3.04 -15.25
CA LEU A 191 -17.90 -1.89 -15.60
C LEU A 191 -19.14 -1.78 -14.70
N GLU A 192 -19.88 -2.87 -14.52
CA GLU A 192 -21.04 -2.92 -13.62
C GLU A 192 -20.67 -2.53 -12.19
N GLY A 193 -19.58 -3.09 -11.66
CA GLY A 193 -19.07 -2.76 -10.33
C GLY A 193 -18.72 -1.28 -10.18
N ARG A 194 -18.09 -0.68 -11.20
CA ARG A 194 -17.71 0.75 -11.21
C ARG A 194 -18.93 1.67 -11.32
N LEU A 195 -19.92 1.28 -12.11
CA LEU A 195 -21.13 2.08 -12.35
C LEU A 195 -22.18 1.91 -11.25
N ALA A 196 -22.16 0.83 -10.47
CA ALA A 196 -23.18 0.54 -9.47
C ALA A 196 -23.45 1.69 -8.48
N PRO A 197 -22.44 2.37 -7.90
CA PRO A 197 -22.69 3.51 -7.02
C PRO A 197 -23.37 4.68 -7.72
N ALA A 198 -22.92 5.02 -8.94
CA ALA A 198 -23.49 6.12 -9.72
C ALA A 198 -24.93 5.81 -10.16
N ALA A 199 -25.16 4.61 -10.71
CA ALA A 199 -26.49 4.17 -11.13
C ALA A 199 -27.47 4.11 -9.94
N LYS A 200 -27.00 3.73 -8.75
CA LYS A 200 -27.81 3.78 -7.52
C LYS A 200 -28.20 5.22 -7.18
N ALA A 201 -27.24 6.15 -7.18
CA ALA A 201 -27.50 7.56 -6.89
C ALA A 201 -28.51 8.17 -7.86
N PHE A 202 -28.38 7.89 -9.17
CA PHE A 202 -29.34 8.33 -10.18
C PHE A 202 -30.74 7.77 -9.97
N ARG A 203 -30.85 6.48 -9.62
CA ARG A 203 -32.16 5.87 -9.31
C ARG A 203 -32.81 6.51 -8.10
N GLU A 204 -32.06 6.69 -7.01
CA GLU A 204 -32.58 7.32 -5.79
C GLU A 204 -33.04 8.77 -6.04
N GLN A 205 -32.28 9.53 -6.85
CA GLN A 205 -32.67 10.87 -7.27
C GLN A 205 -33.94 10.86 -8.12
N ALA A 206 -34.00 10.00 -9.15
CA ALA A 206 -35.17 9.87 -10.02
C ALA A 206 -36.42 9.46 -9.25
N GLU A 207 -36.31 8.51 -8.32
CA GLU A 207 -37.41 8.08 -7.45
C GLU A 207 -37.91 9.19 -6.53
N SER A 208 -37.00 10.00 -5.99
CA SER A 208 -37.34 11.16 -5.16
C SER A 208 -38.12 12.21 -5.95
N LEU A 209 -37.65 12.55 -7.16
CA LEU A 209 -38.32 13.48 -8.07
C LEU A 209 -39.69 12.93 -8.51
N ARG A 210 -39.75 11.65 -8.88
CA ARG A 210 -40.99 10.96 -9.23
C ARG A 210 -42.01 11.06 -8.11
N LYS A 211 -41.61 10.74 -6.88
CA LYS A 211 -42.49 10.80 -5.71
C LYS A 211 -43.00 12.22 -5.49
N GLY A 212 -42.13 13.22 -5.53
CA GLY A 212 -42.52 14.62 -5.37
C GLY A 212 -43.48 15.13 -6.44
N GLU A 213 -43.30 14.71 -7.70
CA GLU A 213 -44.19 15.08 -8.80
C GLU A 213 -45.54 14.36 -8.72
N VAL A 214 -45.54 13.05 -8.42
CA VAL A 214 -46.75 12.24 -8.19
C VAL A 214 -47.58 12.80 -7.03
N ASP A 215 -46.97 13.09 -5.88
CA ASP A 215 -47.66 13.64 -4.70
C ASP A 215 -48.28 15.01 -5.04
N ARG A 216 -47.58 15.84 -5.83
CA ARG A 216 -48.08 17.15 -6.27
C ARG A 216 -49.27 17.02 -7.22
N ILE A 217 -49.19 16.12 -8.20
CA ILE A 217 -50.28 15.84 -9.16
C ILE A 217 -51.50 15.32 -8.39
N ALA A 218 -51.32 14.33 -7.52
CA ALA A 218 -52.39 13.75 -6.73
C ALA A 218 -53.10 14.81 -5.87
N ALA A 219 -52.34 15.63 -5.13
CA ALA A 219 -52.90 16.68 -4.28
C ALA A 219 -53.62 17.79 -5.06
N TYR A 220 -53.15 18.12 -6.28
CA TYR A 220 -53.84 19.08 -7.15
C TYR A 220 -55.21 18.55 -7.58
N PHE A 221 -55.26 17.34 -8.14
CA PHE A 221 -56.51 16.77 -8.63
C PHE A 221 -57.49 16.42 -7.51
N GLU A 222 -57.03 15.98 -6.34
CA GLU A 222 -57.89 15.77 -5.17
C GLU A 222 -58.60 17.06 -4.75
N ARG A 223 -57.86 18.19 -4.69
CA ARG A 223 -58.48 19.50 -4.40
C ARG A 223 -59.48 19.91 -5.48
N SER A 224 -59.12 19.81 -6.76
CA SER A 224 -60.02 20.19 -7.85
C SER A 224 -61.29 19.33 -7.93
N ILE A 225 -61.17 18.02 -7.68
CA ILE A 225 -62.34 17.13 -7.60
C ILE A 225 -63.24 17.52 -6.42
N GLN A 226 -62.66 17.82 -5.26
CA GLN A 226 -63.41 18.24 -4.09
C GLN A 226 -64.15 19.58 -4.34
N GLU A 227 -63.49 20.55 -4.98
CA GLU A 227 -64.10 21.83 -5.35
C GLU A 227 -65.32 21.66 -6.28
N VAL A 228 -65.23 20.76 -7.27
CA VAL A 228 -66.35 20.45 -8.18
C VAL A 228 -67.50 19.78 -7.41
N LEU A 229 -67.20 18.82 -6.55
CA LEU A 229 -68.20 18.12 -5.73
C LEU A 229 -68.92 19.05 -4.73
N ASP A 230 -68.20 20.02 -4.17
CA ASP A 230 -68.76 21.01 -3.24
C ASP A 230 -69.58 22.08 -3.97
N SER A 231 -69.31 22.32 -5.27
CA SER A 231 -70.10 23.20 -6.12
C SER A 231 -71.43 22.53 -6.49
N LYS A 232 -72.55 22.96 -5.87
CA LYS A 232 -73.90 22.40 -6.10
C LYS A 232 -74.55 22.82 -7.44
N VAL A 233 -73.77 23.07 -8.48
CA VAL A 233 -74.24 23.66 -9.74
C VAL A 233 -73.88 22.76 -10.92
N GLY A 234 -74.86 22.02 -11.47
CA GLY A 234 -74.71 21.26 -12.72
C GLY A 234 -74.34 19.77 -12.59
N ASP A 235 -74.10 19.11 -13.73
CA ASP A 235 -73.73 17.69 -13.86
C ASP A 235 -72.25 17.44 -13.47
N GLY A 236 -71.93 17.63 -12.19
CA GLY A 236 -70.57 17.46 -11.66
C GLY A 236 -69.99 16.04 -11.83
N GLY A 237 -70.82 15.04 -12.13
CA GLY A 237 -70.36 13.67 -12.36
C GLY A 237 -69.52 13.52 -13.63
N SER A 238 -69.90 14.22 -14.71
CA SER A 238 -69.14 14.24 -15.96
C SER A 238 -67.78 14.94 -15.79
N GLU A 239 -67.77 16.07 -15.08
CA GLU A 239 -66.57 16.86 -14.84
C GLU A 239 -65.56 16.14 -13.92
N VAL A 240 -66.04 15.50 -12.85
CA VAL A 240 -65.21 14.64 -11.98
C VAL A 240 -64.58 13.50 -12.78
N ARG A 241 -65.33 12.86 -13.68
CA ARG A 241 -64.79 11.77 -14.52
C ARG A 241 -63.71 12.26 -15.48
N ALA A 242 -63.88 13.45 -16.06
CA ALA A 242 -62.86 14.07 -16.90
C ALA A 242 -61.57 14.39 -16.11
N LEU A 243 -61.70 14.93 -14.89
CA LEU A 243 -60.57 15.19 -13.99
C LEU A 243 -59.85 13.89 -13.57
N GLN A 244 -60.58 12.81 -13.35
CA GLN A 244 -59.98 11.50 -13.04
C GLN A 244 -59.16 10.94 -14.20
N LEU A 245 -59.67 11.04 -15.44
CA LEU A 245 -58.94 10.62 -16.64
C LEU A 245 -57.68 11.47 -16.87
N ASP A 246 -57.77 12.79 -16.66
CA ASP A 246 -56.59 13.66 -16.78
C ASP A 246 -55.55 13.35 -15.68
N ARG A 247 -55.99 13.10 -14.44
CA ARG A 247 -55.13 12.65 -13.34
C ARG A 247 -54.38 11.38 -13.71
N GLU A 248 -55.06 10.36 -14.21
CA GLU A 248 -54.43 9.09 -14.62
C GLU A 248 -53.38 9.31 -15.72
N ARG A 249 -53.70 10.13 -16.73
CA ARG A 249 -52.74 10.48 -17.80
C ARG A 249 -51.51 11.19 -17.23
N ARG A 250 -51.70 12.18 -16.36
CA ARG A 250 -50.59 12.95 -15.76
C ARG A 250 -49.71 12.10 -14.84
N LEU A 251 -50.31 11.18 -14.09
CA LEU A 251 -49.55 10.24 -13.27
C LEU A 251 -48.71 9.30 -14.14
N ALA A 252 -49.27 8.76 -15.23
CA ALA A 252 -48.53 7.93 -16.17
C ALA A 252 -47.39 8.71 -16.87
N GLU A 253 -47.63 9.96 -17.28
CA GLU A 253 -46.59 10.85 -17.84
C GLU A 253 -45.45 11.07 -16.84
N ALA A 254 -45.77 11.31 -15.55
CA ALA A 254 -44.77 11.52 -14.50
C ALA A 254 -43.99 10.23 -14.17
N GLU A 255 -44.65 9.07 -14.17
CA GLU A 255 -43.99 7.78 -13.97
C GLU A 255 -43.00 7.45 -15.09
N GLU A 256 -43.41 7.66 -16.35
CA GLU A 256 -42.55 7.42 -17.51
C GLU A 256 -41.38 8.42 -17.57
N LYS A 257 -41.65 9.71 -17.31
CA LYS A 257 -40.64 10.78 -17.30
C LYS A 257 -39.50 10.50 -16.33
N HIS A 258 -39.79 9.96 -15.14
CA HIS A 258 -38.78 9.68 -14.12
C HIS A 258 -38.29 8.22 -14.13
N ARG A 259 -38.63 7.45 -15.17
CA ARG A 259 -38.17 6.08 -15.31
C ARG A 259 -36.68 6.07 -15.61
N PHE A 260 -35.89 5.56 -14.67
CA PHE A 260 -34.47 5.38 -14.87
C PHE A 260 -34.17 4.21 -15.81
N VAL A 261 -33.40 4.47 -16.86
CA VAL A 261 -32.82 3.46 -17.75
C VAL A 261 -31.30 3.66 -17.82
N GLY A 262 -30.56 2.59 -17.56
CA GLY A 262 -29.09 2.58 -17.68
C GLY A 262 -28.66 1.60 -18.75
N GLU A 263 -27.90 2.07 -19.72
CA GLU A 263 -27.41 1.28 -20.86
C GLU A 263 -25.89 1.41 -20.98
N ALA A 264 -25.23 0.33 -21.38
CA ALA A 264 -23.82 0.32 -21.74
C ALA A 264 -23.64 -0.39 -23.08
N GLU A 265 -22.98 0.28 -24.01
CA GLU A 265 -22.73 -0.20 -25.37
C GLU A 265 -21.23 -0.25 -25.62
N LEU A 266 -20.72 -1.37 -26.12
CA LEU A 266 -19.32 -1.49 -26.51
C LEU A 266 -19.09 -0.69 -27.80
N CYS A 267 -18.20 0.30 -27.76
CA CYS A 267 -17.86 1.13 -28.93
C CYS A 267 -16.73 0.51 -29.75
N ASN A 268 -15.64 0.13 -29.08
CA ASN A 268 -14.51 -0.52 -29.73
C ASN A 268 -13.68 -1.33 -28.73
N VAL A 269 -12.78 -2.16 -29.28
CA VAL A 269 -11.79 -2.92 -28.53
C VAL A 269 -10.40 -2.60 -29.08
N ARG A 270 -9.46 -2.23 -28.22
CA ARG A 270 -8.05 -2.09 -28.60
C ARG A 270 -7.23 -3.20 -27.97
N THR A 271 -6.55 -3.99 -28.81
CA THR A 271 -5.54 -4.94 -28.36
C THR A 271 -4.24 -4.21 -28.12
N VAL A 272 -3.77 -4.21 -26.88
CA VAL A 272 -2.53 -3.56 -26.48
C VAL A 272 -1.49 -4.63 -26.15
N LEU A 273 -0.48 -4.76 -26.99
CA LEU A 273 0.74 -5.51 -26.72
C LEU A 273 1.61 -4.66 -25.79
N LEU A 274 1.53 -4.96 -24.51
CA LEU A 274 2.16 -4.16 -23.46
C LEU A 274 3.38 -4.90 -22.95
N ASP A 275 4.55 -4.28 -23.04
CA ASP A 275 5.74 -4.83 -22.43
C ASP A 275 5.59 -4.83 -20.91
N VAL A 276 5.73 -6.01 -20.33
CA VAL A 276 5.66 -6.26 -18.89
C VAL A 276 7.00 -6.79 -18.43
N THR A 277 7.62 -6.08 -17.52
CA THR A 277 8.89 -6.45 -16.91
C THR A 277 8.66 -7.13 -15.58
N ARG A 278 9.21 -8.32 -15.43
CA ARG A 278 9.30 -9.06 -14.16
C ARG A 278 10.71 -9.02 -13.64
N ALA A 279 10.86 -8.83 -12.33
CA ALA A 279 12.15 -8.80 -11.68
C ALA A 279 12.08 -9.42 -10.28
N ASP A 280 13.13 -10.16 -9.92
CA ASP A 280 13.34 -10.61 -8.54
C ASP A 280 14.17 -9.55 -7.79
N VAL A 281 13.53 -8.88 -6.85
CA VAL A 281 14.08 -7.77 -6.07
C VAL A 281 14.47 -8.29 -4.70
N THR A 282 15.75 -8.18 -4.35
CA THR A 282 16.26 -8.59 -3.04
C THR A 282 16.52 -7.38 -2.17
N LEU A 283 15.79 -7.31 -1.06
CA LEU A 283 16.01 -6.39 0.05
C LEU A 283 17.04 -7.00 1.00
N SER A 284 18.06 -6.23 1.38
CA SER A 284 19.11 -6.70 2.31
C SER A 284 19.41 -5.68 3.41
N HIS A 285 19.46 -6.13 4.65
CA HIS A 285 19.84 -5.31 5.81
C HIS A 285 20.47 -6.16 6.92
N ARG A 286 21.72 -5.87 7.27
CA ARG A 286 22.43 -6.45 8.45
C ARG A 286 22.26 -7.97 8.60
N GLY A 287 22.44 -8.73 7.51
CA GLY A 287 22.35 -10.19 7.50
C GLY A 287 20.95 -10.76 7.26
N ALA A 288 19.91 -9.93 7.33
CA ALA A 288 18.58 -10.28 6.82
C ALA A 288 18.53 -10.01 5.31
N ALA A 289 17.92 -10.92 4.57
CA ALA A 289 17.64 -10.76 3.15
C ALA A 289 16.26 -11.31 2.83
N LYS A 290 15.56 -10.64 1.91
CA LYS A 290 14.28 -11.13 1.36
C LYS A 290 14.18 -10.80 -0.11
N THR A 291 13.89 -11.83 -0.90
CA THR A 291 13.57 -11.68 -2.33
C THR A 291 12.07 -11.63 -2.53
N ILE A 292 11.62 -10.64 -3.30
CA ILE A 292 10.23 -10.43 -3.69
C ILE A 292 10.18 -10.31 -5.21
N ARG A 293 9.14 -10.88 -5.82
CA ARG A 293 8.90 -10.74 -7.24
C ARG A 293 8.05 -9.50 -7.48
N VAL A 294 8.53 -8.61 -8.34
CA VAL A 294 7.78 -7.42 -8.78
C VAL A 294 7.50 -7.53 -10.27
N GLU A 295 6.37 -6.95 -10.66
CA GLU A 295 5.95 -6.85 -12.04
C GLU A 295 5.46 -5.43 -12.28
N PHE A 296 5.90 -4.81 -13.37
CA PHE A 296 5.45 -3.48 -13.81
C PHE A 296 5.38 -3.45 -15.33
N ASP A 297 4.50 -2.63 -15.87
CA ASP A 297 4.33 -2.48 -17.31
C ASP A 297 4.94 -1.18 -17.85
N ALA A 298 5.18 -1.15 -19.16
CA ALA A 298 5.79 -0.02 -19.85
C ALA A 298 4.93 1.25 -19.89
N ALA A 299 3.61 1.13 -19.71
CA ALA A 299 2.65 2.23 -19.78
C ALA A 299 2.52 2.98 -18.45
N SER A 300 2.31 2.27 -17.35
CA SER A 300 2.21 2.84 -15.99
C SER A 300 3.57 3.06 -15.35
N ARG A 301 4.50 2.12 -15.55
CA ARG A 301 5.80 2.03 -14.85
C ARG A 301 5.66 2.15 -13.33
N GLU A 302 4.55 1.63 -12.81
CA GLU A 302 4.26 1.59 -11.38
C GLU A 302 4.62 0.23 -10.81
N VAL A 303 5.37 0.23 -9.71
CA VAL A 303 5.66 -0.98 -8.96
C VAL A 303 4.59 -1.14 -7.87
N PRO A 304 3.96 -2.32 -7.75
CA PRO A 304 2.98 -2.57 -6.71
C PRO A 304 3.55 -2.28 -5.33
N SER A 305 2.79 -1.54 -4.53
CA SER A 305 3.15 -1.29 -3.14
C SER A 305 3.15 -2.60 -2.35
N LEU A 306 4.12 -2.76 -1.44
CA LEU A 306 4.22 -3.98 -0.63
C LEU A 306 3.21 -3.93 0.52
N ALA A 307 2.76 -5.11 0.96
CA ALA A 307 1.96 -5.23 2.17
C ALA A 307 2.86 -5.54 3.37
N CYS A 308 2.60 -4.89 4.51
CA CYS A 308 3.22 -5.23 5.78
C CYS A 308 2.84 -6.66 6.17
N GLU A 309 3.81 -7.54 6.36
CA GLU A 309 3.55 -8.93 6.72
C GLU A 309 3.04 -9.10 8.17
N ALA A 310 3.10 -8.04 8.99
CA ALA A 310 2.61 -8.04 10.36
C ALA A 310 1.14 -7.57 10.48
N CYS A 311 0.71 -6.58 9.68
CA CYS A 311 -0.64 -6.00 9.79
C CYS A 311 -1.47 -6.04 8.51
N GLY A 312 -0.89 -6.46 7.38
CA GLY A 312 -1.54 -6.56 6.07
C GLY A 312 -1.73 -5.23 5.32
N ARG A 313 -1.49 -4.08 5.96
CA ARG A 313 -1.64 -2.76 5.31
C ARG A 313 -0.52 -2.51 4.30
N THR A 314 -0.86 -1.80 3.23
CA THR A 314 0.07 -1.33 2.21
C THR A 314 1.09 -0.37 2.82
N VAL A 315 2.37 -0.51 2.45
CA VAL A 315 3.48 0.28 2.96
C VAL A 315 4.22 0.99 1.83
N ALA A 316 4.33 2.32 1.92
CA ALA A 316 5.08 3.13 0.96
C ALA A 316 6.59 3.02 1.18
N GLU A 317 7.02 3.00 2.45
CA GLU A 317 8.44 2.95 2.83
C GLU A 317 8.69 1.72 3.72
N PRO A 318 8.85 0.53 3.14
CA PRO A 318 8.98 -0.71 3.90
C PRO A 318 10.27 -0.75 4.73
N VAL A 319 10.21 -1.49 5.83
CA VAL A 319 11.35 -1.84 6.68
C VAL A 319 11.59 -3.34 6.57
N LEU A 320 12.83 -3.76 6.32
CA LEU A 320 13.23 -5.15 6.42
C LEU A 320 13.63 -5.44 7.87
N CYS A 321 12.82 -6.25 8.56
CA CYS A 321 13.16 -6.67 9.91
C CYS A 321 14.28 -7.73 9.88
N PHE A 322 14.97 -7.91 11.00
CA PHE A 322 16.09 -8.87 11.08
C PHE A 322 15.67 -10.33 10.86
N GLY A 323 14.38 -10.66 11.11
CA GLY A 323 13.80 -11.96 10.78
C GLY A 323 13.45 -12.14 9.30
N GLY A 324 13.77 -11.18 8.43
CA GLY A 324 13.51 -11.27 6.99
C GLY A 324 12.11 -10.85 6.54
N HIS A 325 11.24 -10.40 7.45
CA HIS A 325 9.90 -9.91 7.08
C HIS A 325 9.92 -8.45 6.61
N VAL A 326 9.11 -8.14 5.60
CA VAL A 326 8.76 -6.77 5.18
C VAL A 326 7.67 -6.25 6.11
N ALA A 327 7.92 -5.12 6.76
CA ALA A 327 6.99 -4.50 7.68
C ALA A 327 6.88 -2.99 7.46
N GLY A 328 5.76 -2.41 7.90
CA GLY A 328 5.63 -0.95 8.00
C GLY A 328 6.49 -0.40 9.14
N PRO A 329 6.94 0.87 9.06
CA PRO A 329 7.69 1.52 10.14
C PRO A 329 6.98 1.48 11.50
N GLU A 330 5.66 1.48 11.51
CA GLU A 330 4.82 1.41 12.70
C GLU A 330 4.67 -0.01 13.29
N CYS A 331 5.09 -1.04 12.55
CA CYS A 331 4.97 -2.45 12.95
C CYS A 331 6.30 -3.08 13.40
N VAL A 332 7.36 -2.27 13.50
CA VAL A 332 8.69 -2.71 13.93
C VAL A 332 9.10 -2.07 15.26
N HIS A 333 9.90 -2.81 16.03
CA HIS A 333 10.50 -2.34 17.27
C HIS A 333 12.02 -2.52 17.21
N GLY A 334 12.76 -1.51 17.67
CA GLY A 334 14.22 -1.53 17.73
C GLY A 334 14.76 -2.15 19.02
N CYS A 335 15.99 -2.64 18.94
CA CYS A 335 16.78 -2.96 20.13
C CYS A 335 17.52 -1.72 20.62
N GLU A 336 17.55 -1.50 21.93
CA GLU A 336 18.28 -0.39 22.56
C GLU A 336 19.80 -0.65 22.67
N PHE A 337 20.27 -1.83 22.27
CA PHE A 337 21.67 -2.27 22.36
C PHE A 337 22.30 -2.52 20.99
N CYS A 338 21.52 -2.48 19.91
CA CYS A 338 22.00 -2.54 18.53
C CYS A 338 20.97 -2.01 17.53
N ASP A 339 21.40 -1.73 16.30
CA ASP A 339 20.54 -1.16 15.25
C ASP A 339 19.54 -2.16 14.62
N ARG A 340 19.29 -3.31 15.26
CA ARG A 340 18.37 -4.33 14.73
C ARG A 340 16.94 -3.98 15.08
N VAL A 341 16.05 -4.21 14.11
CA VAL A 341 14.60 -4.01 14.25
C VAL A 341 13.86 -5.31 13.96
N HIS A 342 12.80 -5.57 14.70
CA HIS A 342 11.98 -6.79 14.57
C HIS A 342 10.50 -6.44 14.55
N CYS A 343 9.72 -7.14 13.70
CA CYS A 343 8.28 -6.92 13.62
C CYS A 343 7.49 -7.79 14.60
N GLY A 344 6.22 -7.47 14.82
CA GLY A 344 5.35 -8.24 15.71
C GLY A 344 5.11 -9.70 15.29
N ARG A 345 5.36 -10.04 14.02
CA ARG A 345 5.24 -11.41 13.46
C ARG A 345 6.42 -12.30 13.83
N CYS A 346 7.61 -11.75 14.07
CA CYS A 346 8.75 -12.54 14.52
C CYS A 346 8.37 -13.32 15.78
N GLY A 347 8.59 -14.63 15.75
CA GLY A 347 8.47 -15.47 16.93
C GLY A 347 9.47 -15.07 18.02
N PRO A 348 9.31 -15.58 19.26
CA PRO A 348 10.28 -15.38 20.34
C PRO A 348 11.71 -15.82 19.96
N SER A 349 11.83 -16.91 19.20
CA SER A 349 13.11 -17.44 18.69
C SER A 349 13.63 -16.71 17.45
N GLU A 350 12.77 -15.98 16.74
CA GLU A 350 13.10 -15.30 15.47
C GLU A 350 13.31 -13.79 15.63
N GLY A 351 13.25 -13.28 16.87
CA GLY A 351 13.63 -11.90 17.10
C GLY A 351 12.63 -10.99 17.81
N ARG A 352 11.51 -11.48 18.37
CA ARG A 352 10.58 -10.55 19.04
C ARG A 352 11.33 -9.74 20.12
N ILE A 353 11.33 -8.41 19.96
CA ILE A 353 11.87 -7.50 20.98
C ILE A 353 11.09 -7.73 22.27
N ALA A 354 11.82 -8.06 23.35
CA ALA A 354 11.25 -8.18 24.68
C ALA A 354 11.67 -7.00 25.54
N ALA A 355 10.77 -6.58 26.44
CA ALA A 355 11.07 -5.54 27.40
C ALA A 355 11.86 -6.11 28.57
N CYS A 356 12.95 -5.46 28.97
CA CYS A 356 13.65 -5.79 30.21
C CYS A 356 12.68 -5.68 31.42
N SER A 357 12.71 -6.67 32.31
CA SER A 357 11.85 -6.70 33.50
C SER A 357 12.17 -5.61 34.53
N THR A 358 13.30 -4.92 34.38
CA THR A 358 13.72 -3.80 35.25
C THR A 358 13.50 -2.45 34.58
N CYS A 359 14.16 -2.18 33.44
CA CYS A 359 14.13 -0.85 32.82
C CYS A 359 13.17 -0.72 31.63
N ARG A 360 12.47 -1.80 31.26
CA ARG A 360 11.51 -1.87 30.14
C ARG A 360 12.07 -1.57 28.75
N ARG A 361 13.37 -1.27 28.61
CA ARG A 361 14.05 -1.10 27.32
C ARG A 361 13.89 -2.34 26.43
N GLY A 362 13.63 -2.10 25.15
CA GLY A 362 13.46 -3.13 24.13
C GLY A 362 14.78 -3.82 23.81
N THR A 363 14.84 -5.13 23.99
CA THR A 363 16.05 -5.93 23.81
C THR A 363 15.77 -7.07 22.82
N CYS A 364 16.63 -7.23 21.82
CA CYS A 364 16.54 -8.36 20.88
C CYS A 364 17.03 -9.65 21.54
N PRO A 365 16.69 -10.84 21.00
CA PRO A 365 17.10 -12.12 21.59
C PRO A 365 18.60 -12.28 21.80
N ASP A 366 19.44 -11.70 20.94
CA ASP A 366 20.91 -11.77 21.08
C ASP A 366 21.45 -11.02 22.30
N HIS A 367 20.75 -9.97 22.75
CA HIS A 367 21.12 -9.19 23.94
C HIS A 367 20.26 -9.53 25.15
N LEU A 368 19.23 -10.36 24.97
CA LEU A 368 18.28 -10.68 26.02
C LEU A 368 18.73 -11.91 26.79
N GLU A 369 18.85 -11.77 28.10
CA GLU A 369 19.19 -12.86 29.00
C GLU A 369 17.98 -13.22 29.86
N VAL A 370 17.79 -14.52 30.11
CA VAL A 370 16.68 -15.01 30.93
C VAL A 370 17.19 -15.41 32.30
N CYS A 371 16.62 -14.83 33.35
CA CYS A 371 16.97 -15.17 34.73
C CYS A 371 16.72 -16.66 35.00
N ALA A 372 17.76 -17.37 35.47
CA ALA A 372 17.69 -18.80 35.76
C ALA A 372 16.69 -19.15 36.89
N LEU A 373 16.29 -18.16 37.72
CA LEU A 373 15.41 -18.35 38.86
C LEU A 373 13.97 -17.90 38.59
N SER A 374 13.76 -16.66 38.09
CA SER A 374 12.40 -16.15 37.80
C SER A 374 11.90 -16.44 36.39
N ARG A 375 12.76 -16.90 35.48
CA ARG A 375 12.46 -17.05 34.04
C ARG A 375 12.05 -15.73 33.36
N ARG A 376 12.31 -14.59 33.99
CA ARG A 376 12.02 -13.26 33.44
C ARG A 376 13.16 -12.75 32.55
N PRO A 377 12.85 -11.97 31.51
CA PRO A 377 13.84 -11.40 30.59
C PRO A 377 14.51 -10.14 31.16
N TYR A 378 15.82 -10.02 31.01
CA TYR A 378 16.63 -8.85 31.41
C TYR A 378 17.59 -8.44 30.30
N CYS A 379 17.90 -7.15 30.25
CA CYS A 379 18.95 -6.62 29.39
C CYS A 379 20.34 -6.85 30.01
N PRO A 380 21.43 -6.69 29.25
CA PRO A 380 22.80 -6.93 29.73
C PRO A 380 23.16 -6.10 30.97
N ASP A 381 22.61 -4.89 31.10
CA ASP A 381 22.88 -4.00 32.24
C ASP A 381 22.22 -4.43 33.56
N HIS A 382 21.15 -5.25 33.51
CA HIS A 382 20.37 -5.62 34.68
C HIS A 382 20.41 -7.13 35.00
N ILE A 383 21.19 -7.91 34.25
CA ILE A 383 21.41 -9.33 34.53
C ILE A 383 22.76 -9.52 35.22
N HIS A 384 22.83 -10.37 36.25
CA HIS A 384 24.06 -10.69 36.96
C HIS A 384 24.50 -12.12 36.71
N ALA A 385 25.71 -12.33 36.19
CA ALA A 385 26.31 -13.66 36.06
C ALA A 385 27.03 -14.07 37.35
N CYS A 386 26.54 -15.12 38.02
CA CYS A 386 27.12 -15.58 39.27
C CYS A 386 28.49 -16.23 39.04
N ALA A 387 29.54 -15.65 39.64
CA ALA A 387 30.91 -16.16 39.55
C ALA A 387 31.15 -17.57 40.15
N ILE A 388 30.19 -18.12 40.91
CA ILE A 388 30.32 -19.47 41.50
C ILE A 388 29.67 -20.53 40.59
N CYS A 389 28.44 -20.31 40.15
CA CYS A 389 27.66 -21.32 39.43
C CYS A 389 27.38 -20.99 37.95
N GLY A 390 27.82 -19.84 37.46
CA GLY A 390 27.62 -19.38 36.09
C GLY A 390 26.21 -18.90 35.76
N ARG A 391 25.20 -19.17 36.61
CA ARG A 391 23.81 -18.74 36.36
C ARG A 391 23.70 -17.22 36.24
N THR A 392 22.96 -16.79 35.24
CA THR A 392 22.46 -15.42 35.09
C THR A 392 21.20 -15.23 35.92
N VAL A 393 21.19 -14.21 36.77
CA VAL A 393 20.05 -13.93 37.66
C VAL A 393 19.67 -12.46 37.63
N GLY A 394 18.37 -12.18 37.75
CA GLY A 394 17.86 -10.82 37.88
C GLY A 394 18.29 -10.16 39.20
N PRO A 395 18.21 -8.82 39.31
CA PRO A 395 18.71 -8.06 40.45
C PRO A 395 18.14 -8.50 41.79
N GLU A 396 16.87 -8.93 41.82
CA GLU A 396 16.17 -9.39 43.01
C GLU A 396 16.72 -10.70 43.59
N TYR A 397 17.51 -11.45 42.80
CA TYR A 397 18.14 -12.71 43.23
C TYR A 397 19.66 -12.58 43.40
N VAL A 398 20.16 -11.35 43.52
CA VAL A 398 21.57 -11.08 43.80
C VAL A 398 21.77 -10.82 45.29
N ALA A 399 22.56 -11.66 45.93
CA ALA A 399 22.99 -11.50 47.32
C ALA A 399 24.45 -11.07 47.41
N ARG A 400 24.78 -10.26 48.41
CA ARG A 400 26.16 -9.88 48.75
C ARG A 400 26.67 -10.79 49.85
N CYS A 401 27.84 -11.40 49.65
CA CYS A 401 28.47 -12.22 50.69
C CYS A 401 29.00 -11.34 51.83
N GLU A 402 28.67 -11.62 53.09
CA GLU A 402 29.15 -10.81 54.22
C GLU A 402 30.67 -10.82 54.40
N SER A 403 31.31 -11.92 53.98
CA SER A 403 32.76 -12.12 54.13
C SER A 403 33.56 -11.42 53.03
N CYS A 404 33.31 -11.74 51.76
CA CYS A 404 34.08 -11.23 50.62
C CYS A 404 33.44 -10.02 49.93
N GLU A 405 32.22 -9.65 50.33
CA GLU A 405 31.46 -8.50 49.82
C GLU A 405 31.14 -8.53 48.32
N GLN A 406 31.46 -9.63 47.65
CA GLN A 406 31.13 -9.86 46.24
C GLN A 406 29.66 -10.27 46.07
N ARG A 407 29.14 -9.99 44.87
CA ARG A 407 27.76 -10.27 44.48
C ARG A 407 27.65 -11.65 43.82
N TYR A 408 26.72 -12.48 44.29
CA TYR A 408 26.43 -13.81 43.77
C TYR A 408 24.93 -14.04 43.70
N CYS A 409 24.48 -15.14 43.10
CA CYS A 409 23.08 -15.49 43.21
C CYS A 409 22.74 -15.93 44.64
N VAL A 410 21.50 -15.69 45.08
CA VAL A 410 20.98 -16.09 46.40
C VAL A 410 21.18 -17.58 46.69
N VAL A 411 21.23 -18.45 45.68
CA VAL A 411 21.48 -19.89 45.87
C VAL A 411 22.93 -20.17 46.32
N CYS A 412 23.88 -19.35 45.86
CA CYS A 412 25.30 -19.50 46.20
C CYS A 412 25.68 -18.81 47.51
N VAL A 413 24.79 -18.00 48.08
CA VAL A 413 24.93 -17.33 49.37
C VAL A 413 23.87 -17.89 50.30
N ALA A 414 24.23 -18.88 51.12
CA ALA A 414 23.25 -19.61 51.91
C ALA A 414 23.26 -19.18 53.39
N PRO A 415 22.11 -19.19 54.06
CA PRO A 415 22.02 -19.16 55.52
C PRO A 415 22.83 -20.30 56.18
N PRO A 416 23.21 -20.18 57.48
CA PRO A 416 22.87 -19.11 58.41
C PRO A 416 23.87 -17.94 58.46
N SER A 417 24.98 -18.02 57.74
CA SER A 417 26.08 -17.03 57.84
C SER A 417 26.13 -16.03 56.69
N GLU A 418 25.19 -16.08 55.75
CA GLU A 418 25.16 -15.23 54.55
C GLU A 418 26.51 -15.20 53.79
N ARG A 419 27.22 -16.34 53.81
CA ARG A 419 28.52 -16.51 53.15
C ARG A 419 28.39 -17.27 51.85
N CYS A 420 29.14 -16.82 50.85
CA CYS A 420 29.23 -17.51 49.57
C CYS A 420 29.93 -18.88 49.71
N ALA A 421 29.65 -19.80 48.79
CA ALA A 421 30.26 -21.13 48.77
C ALA A 421 31.80 -21.08 48.81
N THR A 422 32.43 -20.13 48.10
CA THR A 422 33.90 -19.95 48.11
C THR A 422 34.43 -19.58 49.50
N CYS A 423 33.74 -18.70 50.25
CA CYS A 423 34.15 -18.32 51.60
C CYS A 423 33.92 -19.44 52.63
N ARG A 424 32.87 -20.25 52.42
CA ARG A 424 32.59 -21.41 53.29
C ARG A 424 33.61 -22.55 53.07
N GLY A 425 34.05 -22.74 51.83
CA GLY A 425 35.02 -23.76 51.43
C GLY A 425 36.50 -23.36 51.56
N LEU A 426 36.84 -22.35 52.38
CA LEU A 426 38.23 -21.92 52.57
C LEU A 426 39.08 -23.04 53.22
N VAL A 427 40.05 -23.56 52.47
CA VAL A 427 41.02 -24.58 52.91
C VAL A 427 42.38 -23.96 53.23
N PRO A 428 43.26 -24.59 54.04
CA PRO A 428 44.63 -24.11 54.22
C PRO A 428 45.33 -23.90 52.87
N ALA A 429 46.01 -22.76 52.71
CA ALA A 429 46.74 -22.46 51.49
C ALA A 429 48.03 -23.29 51.41
N GLU A 430 48.42 -23.69 50.21
CA GLU A 430 49.65 -24.45 49.96
C GLU A 430 50.90 -23.63 50.28
N ALA A 431 51.95 -24.32 50.73
CA ALA A 431 53.25 -23.71 50.94
C ALA A 431 53.81 -23.26 49.59
N GLY A 432 53.93 -21.94 49.39
CA GLY A 432 54.44 -21.35 48.15
C GLY A 432 53.39 -20.81 47.19
N ASP A 433 52.13 -20.68 47.62
CA ASP A 433 51.06 -20.08 46.81
C ASP A 433 51.49 -18.74 46.17
N ALA A 434 51.51 -18.71 44.83
CA ALA A 434 52.04 -17.60 44.06
C ALA A 434 51.26 -16.29 44.28
N THR A 435 49.94 -16.38 44.51
CA THR A 435 49.09 -15.22 44.79
C THR A 435 49.43 -14.64 46.15
N ILE A 436 49.62 -15.49 47.18
CA ILE A 436 50.04 -15.03 48.51
C ILE A 436 51.45 -14.43 48.48
N ALA A 437 52.38 -15.05 47.74
CA ALA A 437 53.74 -14.53 47.58
C ALA A 437 53.74 -13.15 46.90
N ALA A 438 52.92 -12.96 45.87
CA ALA A 438 52.75 -11.67 45.20
C ALA A 438 52.19 -10.61 46.15
N LEU A 439 51.16 -10.95 46.94
CA LEU A 439 50.58 -10.03 47.92
C LEU A 439 51.56 -9.63 49.03
N ARG A 440 52.39 -10.55 49.52
CA ARG A 440 53.44 -10.25 50.52
C ARG A 440 54.51 -9.30 49.98
N ARG A 441 54.88 -9.44 48.70
CA ARG A 441 55.81 -8.49 48.05
C ARG A 441 55.21 -7.10 47.94
N GLY A 442 53.91 -7.02 47.62
CA GLY A 442 53.20 -5.75 47.49
C GLY A 442 52.82 -5.08 48.82
N ASP A 443 52.68 -5.87 49.89
CA ASP A 443 52.29 -5.36 51.21
C ASP A 443 53.06 -6.05 52.35
N PRO A 444 54.08 -5.38 52.90
CA PRO A 444 54.91 -5.90 53.98
C PRO A 444 54.12 -6.27 55.26
N THR A 445 52.92 -5.71 55.47
CA THR A 445 52.10 -6.04 56.64
C THR A 445 51.56 -7.47 56.60
N LEU A 446 51.41 -8.04 55.41
CA LEU A 446 50.95 -9.42 55.19
C LEU A 446 52.08 -10.45 55.41
N SER A 447 53.34 -10.03 55.41
CA SER A 447 54.50 -10.89 55.67
C SER A 447 54.53 -11.44 57.09
N ARG A 448 53.89 -10.76 58.04
CA ARG A 448 53.75 -11.22 59.44
C ARG A 448 52.65 -12.27 59.65
N MET A 449 51.80 -12.50 58.65
CA MET A 449 50.72 -13.49 58.72
C MET A 449 51.23 -14.84 58.19
N THR A 450 51.32 -15.83 59.08
CA THR A 450 51.92 -17.14 58.78
C THR A 450 50.88 -18.17 58.34
N LYS A 451 49.65 -18.07 58.83
CA LYS A 451 48.55 -19.01 58.50
C LYS A 451 47.61 -18.39 57.48
N TRP A 452 47.46 -19.05 56.34
CA TRP A 452 46.59 -18.60 55.26
C TRP A 452 45.56 -19.67 54.93
N LYS A 453 44.35 -19.23 54.61
CA LYS A 453 43.34 -20.04 53.93
C LYS A 453 43.04 -19.46 52.56
N ARG A 454 42.74 -20.33 51.60
CA ARG A 454 42.43 -19.99 50.21
C ARG A 454 41.15 -20.70 49.76
N GLY A 455 40.39 -20.00 48.94
CA GLY A 455 39.28 -20.55 48.17
C GLY A 455 39.17 -19.77 46.88
N ALA A 456 38.87 -20.45 45.78
CA ALA A 456 38.76 -19.82 44.47
C ALA A 456 37.46 -20.22 43.79
N ASN A 457 36.99 -19.35 42.90
CA ASN A 457 35.98 -19.64 41.89
C ASN A 457 36.51 -19.10 40.54
N PRO A 458 35.83 -19.36 39.41
CA PRO A 458 36.30 -18.93 38.10
C PRO A 458 36.64 -17.43 37.96
N ARG A 459 36.11 -16.55 38.83
CA ARG A 459 36.33 -15.09 38.74
C ARG A 459 37.22 -14.53 39.84
N TYR A 460 37.22 -15.13 41.03
CA TYR A 460 37.83 -14.56 42.22
C TYR A 460 38.58 -15.61 43.04
N THR A 461 39.72 -15.18 43.60
CA THR A 461 40.43 -15.88 44.67
C THR A 461 40.20 -15.14 45.98
N VAL A 462 39.66 -15.83 46.99
CA VAL A 462 39.46 -15.32 48.35
C VAL A 462 40.55 -15.90 49.24
N LEU A 463 41.28 -15.02 49.93
CA LEU A 463 42.35 -15.36 50.85
C LEU A 463 42.01 -14.83 52.24
N LEU A 464 42.22 -15.66 53.26
CA LEU A 464 42.07 -15.28 54.66
C LEU A 464 43.40 -15.49 55.37
N ALA A 465 44.09 -14.40 55.67
CA ALA A 465 45.33 -14.40 56.42
C ALA A 465 45.00 -14.27 57.91
N LYS A 466 45.44 -15.23 58.72
CA LYS A 466 45.21 -15.24 60.17
C LYS A 466 46.35 -14.53 60.90
N GLY A 467 46.01 -13.47 61.63
CA GLY A 467 46.91 -12.77 62.54
C GLY A 467 46.63 -13.12 64.00
N LEU A 468 47.44 -12.57 64.92
CA LEU A 468 47.32 -12.83 66.35
C LEU A 468 46.02 -12.24 66.96
N VAL A 469 45.61 -11.06 66.48
CA VAL A 469 44.42 -10.32 66.98
C VAL A 469 43.40 -10.10 65.87
N TRP A 470 43.86 -9.88 64.63
CA TRP A 470 43.01 -9.57 63.48
C TRP A 470 43.33 -10.50 62.32
N ASN A 471 42.29 -10.95 61.62
CA ASN A 471 42.41 -11.62 60.33
C ASN A 471 42.29 -10.60 59.20
N SER A 472 42.96 -10.83 58.08
CA SER A 472 42.82 -10.04 56.85
C SER A 472 42.20 -10.90 55.76
N LEU A 473 41.01 -10.51 55.29
CA LEU A 473 40.34 -11.11 54.14
C LEU A 473 40.65 -10.28 52.89
N LEU A 474 41.13 -10.96 51.85
CA LEU A 474 41.52 -10.37 50.57
C LEU A 474 40.75 -11.08 49.46
N VAL A 475 40.14 -10.31 48.55
CA VAL A 475 39.53 -10.82 47.33
C VAL A 475 40.36 -10.34 46.16
N VAL A 476 40.84 -11.28 45.36
CA VAL A 476 41.72 -11.02 44.22
C VAL A 476 41.02 -11.47 42.95
N ASP A 477 41.06 -10.65 41.90
CA ASP A 477 40.55 -11.04 40.59
C ASP A 477 41.51 -11.99 39.85
N ALA A 478 41.11 -12.46 38.67
CA ALA A 478 41.94 -13.33 37.84
C ALA A 478 43.26 -12.68 37.37
N LYS A 479 43.37 -11.34 37.38
CA LYS A 479 44.58 -10.59 36.99
C LYS A 479 45.51 -10.32 38.18
N GLY A 480 45.14 -10.75 39.40
CA GLY A 480 45.92 -10.52 40.60
C GLY A 480 45.63 -9.18 41.30
N ALA A 481 44.63 -8.42 40.85
CA ALA A 481 44.26 -7.15 41.48
C ALA A 481 43.39 -7.40 42.72
N VAL A 482 43.70 -6.69 43.81
CA VAL A 482 42.92 -6.77 45.06
C VAL A 482 41.65 -5.93 44.93
N LEU A 483 40.50 -6.59 44.92
CA LEU A 483 39.18 -5.95 44.81
C LEU A 483 38.62 -5.55 46.17
N VAL A 484 38.86 -6.37 47.20
CA VAL A 484 38.38 -6.13 48.57
C VAL A 484 39.48 -6.49 49.54
N ARG A 485 39.66 -5.64 50.55
CA ARG A 485 40.52 -5.87 51.71
C ARG A 485 39.76 -5.51 52.98
N LYS A 486 39.58 -6.48 53.87
CA LYS A 486 38.80 -6.32 55.09
C LYS A 486 39.52 -6.92 56.29
N LYS A 487 39.56 -6.18 57.40
CA LYS A 487 39.95 -6.73 58.69
C LYS A 487 38.73 -7.42 59.30
N VAL A 488 38.90 -8.67 59.70
CA VAL A 488 37.85 -9.47 60.34
C VAL A 488 38.36 -9.86 61.72
N LEU A 489 37.51 -9.77 62.75
CA LEU A 489 37.90 -10.22 64.09
C LEU A 489 38.28 -11.71 64.04
N GLY A 490 39.35 -12.06 64.75
CA GLY A 490 39.75 -13.44 64.95
C GLY A 490 38.65 -14.19 65.70
N SER A 491 37.97 -15.10 65.02
CA SER A 491 37.18 -16.17 65.63
C SER A 491 38.05 -17.39 65.89
#